data_AF-A0A353FMD8-F1
#
_entry.id   AF-A0A353FMD8-F1
#
_cell.length_a   1.000
_cell.length_b   1.000
_cell.length_c   1.000
_cell.angle_alpha   90.00
_cell.angle_beta   90.00
_cell.angle_gamma   90.00
#
_symmetry.space_group_name_H-M   'P 1'
#
loop_
_entity.id
_entity.type
_entity.pdbx_description
1 polymer ?
#
loop_
_entity_poly.entity_id
_entity_poly.type
_entity_poly.pdbx_seq_one_letter_code
_entity_poly.pdbx_strand_id
1 'polypeptide(L)'
;MISRHHDGELVSRVAKRFGFRAARGSPKEGGSTAIREMLRIPPDWNPVITPDGPKGPRHEVAAGAVYLAGVTGRGVVAMGFAASRAWRAKSWDRMVLPKPFARVIVFYSEPLEIPKHGVRGAEARQAQAVRLREVLQKAHENAEAVLRGGGVDE
;
A
#
# COMPACT_ATOMS: atom_id res chain seq x y z
N MET A 1 2.58 0.12 8.11
CA MET A 1 2.42 -0.43 9.48
C MET A 1 3.27 -1.68 9.58
N ILE A 2 4.03 -1.87 10.66
CA ILE A 2 4.90 -3.05 10.83
C ILE A 2 4.65 -3.67 12.22
N SER A 3 4.53 -5.00 12.28
CA SER A 3 4.27 -5.74 13.53
C SER A 3 5.34 -5.49 14.59
N ARG A 4 4.96 -5.62 15.87
CA ARG A 4 5.85 -5.49 17.04
C ARG A 4 6.66 -6.76 17.34
N HIS A 5 6.39 -7.87 16.66
CA HIS A 5 7.18 -9.09 16.81
C HIS A 5 8.61 -8.94 16.25
N HIS A 6 9.47 -9.90 16.59
CA HIS A 6 10.89 -9.93 16.23
C HIS A 6 11.15 -9.66 14.73
N ASP A 7 10.45 -10.37 13.84
CA ASP A 7 10.63 -10.20 12.39
C ASP A 7 10.21 -8.80 11.92
N GLY A 8 9.18 -8.23 12.54
CA GLY A 8 8.77 -6.85 12.29
C GLY A 8 9.80 -5.84 12.78
N GLU A 9 10.57 -6.15 13.83
CA GLU A 9 11.67 -5.29 14.28
C GLU A 9 12.82 -5.25 13.27
N LEU A 10 13.14 -6.39 12.63
CA LEU A 10 14.12 -6.42 11.56
C LEU A 10 13.70 -5.52 10.38
N VAL A 11 12.47 -5.67 9.90
CA VAL A 11 11.94 -4.86 8.78
C VAL A 11 11.90 -3.38 9.15
N SER A 12 11.54 -3.04 10.39
CA SER A 12 11.51 -1.65 10.87
C SER A 12 12.88 -0.99 10.89
N ARG A 13 13.92 -1.71 11.36
CA ARG A 13 15.31 -1.22 11.34
C ARG A 13 15.79 -0.96 9.92
N VAL A 14 15.50 -1.87 8.99
CA VAL A 14 15.83 -1.69 7.57
C VAL A 14 15.08 -0.48 7.01
N ALA A 15 13.77 -0.39 7.20
CA ALA A 15 12.96 0.74 6.73
C ALA A 15 13.47 2.09 7.25
N LYS A 16 13.88 2.16 8.53
CA LYS A 16 14.49 3.35 9.12
C LYS A 16 15.78 3.77 8.41
N ARG A 17 16.61 2.83 7.97
CA ARG A 17 17.84 3.12 7.24
C ARG A 17 17.59 3.74 5.85
N PHE A 18 16.41 3.49 5.28
CA PHE A 18 15.91 4.11 4.05
C PHE A 18 15.09 5.38 4.29
N GLY A 19 15.07 5.92 5.51
CA GLY A 19 14.39 7.18 5.84
C GLY A 19 12.91 7.04 6.21
N PHE A 20 12.35 5.82 6.23
CA PHE A 20 10.96 5.61 6.63
C PHE A 20 10.78 5.62 8.15
N ARG A 21 9.61 6.08 8.59
CA ARG A 21 9.13 5.88 9.97
C ARG A 21 8.01 4.85 9.95
N ALA A 22 8.19 3.77 10.70
CA ALA A 22 7.22 2.70 10.78
C ALA A 22 6.26 2.90 11.96
N ALA A 23 4.97 3.10 11.69
CA ALA A 23 3.95 2.95 12.72
C ALA A 23 3.83 1.47 13.13
N ARG A 24 3.88 1.20 14.44
CA ARG A 24 4.11 -0.16 14.97
C ARG A 24 2.81 -0.82 15.44
N GLY A 25 2.38 -1.87 14.73
CA GLY A 25 1.18 -2.62 15.04
C GLY A 25 0.81 -3.68 13.99
N SER A 26 -0.26 -4.41 14.26
CA SER A 26 -0.89 -5.39 13.38
C SER A 26 -2.41 -5.38 13.62
N PRO A 27 -3.22 -6.02 12.75
CA PRO A 27 -4.65 -6.17 12.99
C PRO A 27 -4.98 -6.85 14.33
N LYS A 28 -4.11 -7.75 14.82
CA LYS A 28 -4.29 -8.47 16.08
C LYS A 28 -3.79 -7.69 17.29
N GLU A 29 -2.75 -6.87 17.12
CA GLU A 29 -2.06 -6.23 18.23
C GLU A 29 -1.59 -4.82 17.84
N GLY A 30 -2.07 -3.80 18.54
CA GLY A 30 -1.59 -2.42 18.37
C GLY A 30 -2.01 -1.72 17.06
N GLY A 31 -2.91 -2.30 16.26
CA GLY A 31 -3.36 -1.71 15.00
C GLY A 31 -4.03 -0.34 15.16
N SER A 32 -4.88 -0.17 16.17
CA SER A 32 -5.52 1.12 16.48
C SER A 32 -4.49 2.18 16.89
N THR A 33 -3.49 1.81 17.68
CA THR A 33 -2.37 2.69 18.05
C THR A 33 -1.57 3.09 16.83
N ALA A 34 -1.23 2.15 15.94
CA ALA A 34 -0.51 2.44 14.71
C ALA A 34 -1.30 3.36 13.75
N ILE A 35 -2.63 3.19 13.65
CA ILE A 35 -3.47 4.13 12.89
C ILE A 35 -3.45 5.53 13.54
N ARG A 36 -3.53 5.64 14.87
CA ARG A 36 -3.41 6.93 15.57
C ARG A 36 -2.05 7.59 15.35
N GLU A 37 -0.97 6.82 15.32
CA GLU A 37 0.36 7.32 14.96
C GLU A 37 0.37 7.87 13.53
N MET A 38 -0.22 7.14 12.57
CA MET A 38 -0.35 7.59 11.19
C MET A 38 -1.23 8.85 11.03
N LEU A 39 -2.25 9.03 11.88
CA LEU A 39 -3.09 10.24 11.89
C LEU A 39 -2.34 11.48 12.40
N ARG A 40 -1.24 11.30 13.15
CA ARG A 40 -0.47 12.38 13.78
C ARG A 40 0.84 12.69 13.06
N ILE A 41 1.03 12.14 11.86
CA ILE A 41 2.26 12.42 11.11
C ILE A 41 2.32 13.90 10.70
N PRO A 42 3.52 14.47 10.57
CA PRO A 42 3.69 15.83 10.11
C PRO A 42 3.09 16.08 8.71
N PRO A 43 2.69 17.32 8.37
CA PRO A 43 2.11 17.66 7.06
C PRO A 43 2.98 17.28 5.86
N ASP A 44 4.30 17.37 5.99
CA ASP A 44 5.33 17.04 5.01
C ASP A 44 5.56 15.52 4.85
N TRP A 45 4.89 14.70 5.65
CA TRP A 45 4.99 13.24 5.59
C TRP A 45 3.75 12.63 4.93
N ASN A 46 4.00 11.58 4.13
CA ASN A 46 2.95 10.80 3.47
C ASN A 46 2.94 9.37 4.05
N PRO A 47 1.79 8.88 4.55
CA PRO A 47 1.70 7.50 5.00
C PRO A 47 1.72 6.54 3.81
N VAL A 48 2.54 5.49 3.89
CA VAL A 48 2.56 4.41 2.90
C VAL A 48 2.02 3.13 3.54
N ILE A 49 1.08 2.48 2.86
CA ILE A 49 0.39 1.29 3.34
C ILE A 49 0.38 0.25 2.24
N THR A 50 0.76 -0.98 2.57
CA THR A 50 0.45 -2.15 1.74
C THR A 50 -1.02 -2.54 1.97
N PRO A 51 -1.85 -2.53 0.92
CA PRO A 51 -3.30 -2.53 1.07
C PRO A 51 -3.85 -3.86 1.62
N ASP A 52 -3.23 -4.99 1.31
CA ASP A 52 -3.65 -6.35 1.65
C ASP A 52 -3.28 -6.81 3.07
N GLY A 53 -2.45 -6.03 3.77
CA GLY A 53 -2.06 -6.31 5.14
C GLY A 53 -1.28 -7.62 5.32
N PRO A 54 -0.92 -8.01 6.56
CA PRO A 54 0.02 -9.11 6.80
C PRO A 54 -0.52 -10.52 6.52
N LYS A 55 -1.84 -10.66 6.31
CA LYS A 55 -2.50 -11.96 6.12
C LYS A 55 -3.31 -12.06 4.82
N GLY A 56 -3.37 -10.99 4.04
CA GLY A 56 -4.20 -10.94 2.86
C GLY A 56 -5.70 -10.83 3.15
N PRO A 57 -6.54 -11.18 2.16
CA PRO A 57 -6.18 -11.83 0.89
C PRO A 57 -5.36 -10.91 -0.02
N ARG A 58 -4.54 -11.52 -0.88
CA ARG A 58 -3.73 -10.80 -1.86
C ARG A 58 -4.63 -9.92 -2.74
N HIS A 59 -4.20 -8.68 -2.97
CA HIS A 59 -4.92 -7.68 -3.77
C HIS A 59 -6.30 -7.26 -3.21
N GLU A 60 -6.56 -7.51 -1.93
CA GLU A 60 -7.71 -6.90 -1.24
C GLU A 60 -7.24 -5.66 -0.47
N VAL A 61 -8.12 -4.66 -0.35
CA VAL A 61 -7.81 -3.44 0.38
C VAL A 61 -8.37 -3.55 1.80
N ALA A 62 -7.50 -3.46 2.80
CA ALA A 62 -7.88 -3.46 4.19
C ALA A 62 -8.60 -2.16 4.57
N ALA A 63 -9.64 -2.29 5.39
CA ALA A 63 -10.47 -1.17 5.86
C ALA A 63 -9.68 -0.05 6.56
N GLY A 64 -8.51 -0.37 7.14
CA GLY A 64 -7.64 0.62 7.79
C GLY A 64 -7.10 1.69 6.84
N ALA A 65 -6.77 1.33 5.59
CA ALA A 65 -6.29 2.27 4.59
C ALA A 65 -7.39 3.26 4.18
N VAL A 66 -8.58 2.72 3.92
CA VAL A 66 -9.80 3.51 3.60
C VAL A 66 -10.16 4.45 4.74
N TYR A 67 -10.17 3.94 5.98
CA TYR A 67 -10.46 4.74 7.16
C TYR A 67 -9.47 5.91 7.33
N LEU A 68 -8.16 5.64 7.20
CA LEU A 68 -7.14 6.67 7.33
C LEU A 68 -7.34 7.79 6.29
N ALA A 69 -7.55 7.41 5.03
CA ALA A 69 -7.82 8.36 3.96
C ALA A 69 -9.05 9.21 4.24
N GLY A 70 -10.19 8.59 4.57
CA GLY A 70 -11.43 9.32 4.84
C GLY A 70 -11.35 10.25 6.05
N VAL A 71 -10.67 9.85 7.13
CA VAL A 71 -10.52 10.70 8.33
C VAL A 71 -9.57 11.87 8.09
N THR A 72 -8.45 11.62 7.40
CA THR A 72 -7.45 12.66 7.11
C THR A 72 -7.88 13.60 5.99
N GLY A 73 -8.77 13.16 5.10
CA GLY A 73 -9.11 13.88 3.87
C GLY A 73 -7.96 13.93 2.86
N ARG A 74 -6.89 13.16 3.06
CA ARG A 74 -5.77 13.08 2.12
C ARG A 74 -6.16 12.23 0.90
N GLY A 75 -5.82 12.69 -0.29
CA GLY A 75 -5.97 11.91 -1.52
C GLY A 75 -5.12 10.64 -1.48
N VAL A 76 -5.71 9.52 -1.92
CA VAL A 76 -5.04 8.21 -1.96
C VAL A 76 -4.47 7.99 -3.36
N VAL A 77 -3.15 7.87 -3.46
CA VAL A 77 -2.48 7.49 -4.71
C VAL A 77 -2.22 5.99 -4.68
N ALA A 78 -2.80 5.25 -5.62
CA ALA A 78 -2.51 3.84 -5.79
C ALA A 78 -1.20 3.66 -6.57
N MET A 79 -0.37 2.71 -6.14
CA MET A 79 0.91 2.43 -6.77
C MET A 79 0.91 1.03 -7.37
N GLY A 80 1.03 0.97 -8.69
CA GLY A 80 1.21 -0.27 -9.46
C GLY A 80 2.68 -0.52 -9.78
N PHE A 81 3.08 -1.78 -9.84
CA PHE A 81 4.46 -2.17 -10.12
C PHE A 81 4.53 -3.26 -11.18
N ALA A 82 5.47 -3.17 -12.12
CA ALA A 82 5.79 -4.26 -13.04
C ALA A 82 7.30 -4.43 -13.13
N ALA A 83 7.77 -5.66 -13.32
CA ALA A 83 9.20 -5.94 -13.44
C ALA A 83 9.48 -6.93 -14.58
N SER A 84 10.44 -6.62 -15.45
CA SER A 84 10.77 -7.49 -16.62
C SER A 84 11.23 -8.88 -16.23
N ARG A 85 11.91 -8.98 -15.08
CA ARG A 85 12.37 -10.24 -14.49
C ARG A 85 12.29 -10.15 -12.98
N ALA A 86 11.63 -11.12 -12.37
CA ALA A 86 11.47 -11.16 -10.92
C ALA A 86 11.47 -12.59 -10.40
N TRP A 87 11.89 -12.76 -9.15
CA TRP A 87 11.52 -13.91 -8.35
C TRP A 87 10.15 -13.68 -7.74
N ARG A 88 9.33 -14.73 -7.68
CA ARG A 88 8.02 -14.69 -7.02
C ARG A 88 8.04 -15.67 -5.86
N ALA A 89 7.79 -15.17 -4.66
CA ALA A 89 7.72 -16.01 -3.48
C ALA A 89 6.54 -17.00 -3.59
N LYS A 90 6.66 -18.16 -2.92
CA LYS A 90 5.56 -19.15 -2.80
C LYS A 90 4.61 -18.83 -1.64
N SER A 91 4.83 -17.71 -0.93
CA SER A 91 3.96 -17.19 0.11
C SER A 91 2.60 -16.75 -0.44
N TRP A 92 1.64 -16.56 0.47
CA TRP A 92 0.26 -16.19 0.16
C TRP A 92 0.14 -14.91 -0.67
N ASP A 93 1.05 -13.96 -0.45
CA ASP A 93 1.11 -12.65 -1.12
C ASP A 93 1.78 -12.70 -2.49
N ARG A 94 2.45 -13.82 -2.82
CA ARG A 94 3.23 -13.99 -4.06
C ARG A 94 4.19 -12.83 -4.30
N MET A 95 4.85 -12.35 -3.24
CA MET A 95 5.74 -11.19 -3.26
C MET A 95 6.69 -11.25 -4.47
N VAL A 96 6.75 -10.12 -5.19
CA VAL A 96 7.59 -9.95 -6.38
C VAL A 96 8.87 -9.26 -5.96
N LEU A 97 10.00 -9.94 -6.13
CA LEU A 97 11.33 -9.36 -5.95
C LEU A 97 11.99 -9.23 -7.32
N PRO A 98 12.14 -8.00 -7.85
CA PRO A 98 12.85 -7.79 -9.11
C PRO A 98 14.25 -8.41 -9.05
N LYS A 99 14.64 -9.12 -10.11
CA LYS A 99 16.01 -9.64 -10.23
C LYS A 99 16.99 -8.47 -10.44
N PRO A 100 18.29 -8.63 -10.12
CA PRO A 100 19.29 -7.64 -10.50
C PRO A 100 19.18 -7.26 -11.98
N PHE A 101 19.28 -5.97 -12.28
CA PHE A 101 19.18 -5.40 -13.62
C PHE A 101 17.80 -5.63 -14.30
N ALA A 102 16.75 -5.91 -13.55
CA ALA A 102 15.38 -5.85 -14.04
C ALA A 102 14.98 -4.41 -14.35
N ARG A 103 14.26 -4.20 -15.46
CA ARG A 103 13.51 -2.96 -15.66
C ARG A 103 12.28 -3.03 -14.76
N VAL A 104 12.11 -2.02 -13.91
CA VAL A 104 10.95 -1.89 -13.01
C VAL A 104 10.17 -0.66 -13.42
N ILE A 105 8.87 -0.83 -13.66
CA ILE A 105 7.93 0.26 -13.89
C ILE A 105 7.13 0.46 -12.61
N VAL A 106 7.07 1.71 -12.16
CA VAL A 106 6.19 2.13 -11.07
C VAL A 106 5.18 3.08 -11.68
N PHE A 107 3.90 2.76 -11.53
CA PHE A 107 2.80 3.60 -12.00
C PHE A 107 2.08 4.19 -10.80
N TYR A 108 1.79 5.49 -10.85
CA TYR A 108 1.03 6.20 -9.84
C TYR A 108 -0.33 6.57 -10.44
N SER A 109 -1.42 6.28 -9.74
CA SER A 109 -2.73 6.76 -10.15
C SER A 109 -2.90 8.24 -9.86
N GLU A 110 -3.91 8.85 -10.48
CA GLU A 110 -4.46 10.09 -9.97
C GLU A 110 -4.91 9.93 -8.50
N PRO A 111 -4.87 11.01 -7.68
CA PRO A 111 -5.33 10.96 -6.31
C PRO A 111 -6.83 10.61 -6.22
N LEU A 112 -7.14 9.55 -5.47
CA LEU A 112 -8.50 9.15 -5.15
C LEU A 112 -8.94 9.79 -3.84
N GLU A 113 -9.94 10.67 -3.89
CA GLU A 113 -10.54 11.22 -2.69
C GLU A 113 -11.55 10.25 -2.07
N ILE A 114 -11.39 10.00 -0.77
CA ILE A 114 -12.34 9.25 0.05
C ILE A 114 -13.05 10.24 0.97
N PRO A 115 -14.36 10.48 0.79
CA PRO A 115 -15.06 11.44 1.62
C PRO A 115 -15.22 10.93 3.06
N LYS A 116 -15.27 11.84 4.04
CA LYS A 116 -15.46 11.50 5.47
C LYS A 116 -16.70 10.66 5.75
N HIS A 117 -17.78 10.83 4.98
CA HIS A 117 -18.98 10.01 5.13
C HIS A 117 -18.80 8.60 4.52
N GLY A 118 -17.90 8.45 3.54
CA GLY A 118 -17.54 7.18 2.90
C GLY A 118 -16.79 6.19 3.80
N VAL A 119 -16.50 6.58 5.06
CA VAL A 119 -15.89 5.69 6.06
C VAL A 119 -16.78 5.45 7.28
N ARG A 120 -17.99 6.01 7.30
CA ARG A 120 -18.99 5.82 8.36
C ARG A 120 -19.71 4.49 8.14
N GLY A 121 -19.49 3.54 9.05
CA GLY A 121 -20.06 2.19 8.95
C GLY A 121 -19.21 1.23 8.12
N ALA A 122 -19.47 -0.06 8.27
CA ALA A 122 -18.69 -1.13 7.64
C ALA A 122 -18.92 -1.18 6.12
N GLU A 123 -20.17 -1.05 5.67
CA GLU A 123 -20.55 -1.11 4.26
C GLU A 123 -19.92 0.00 3.43
N ALA A 124 -19.97 1.25 3.91
CA ALA A 124 -19.34 2.39 3.23
C ALA A 124 -17.83 2.18 3.07
N ARG A 125 -17.15 1.68 4.12
CA ARG A 125 -15.72 1.35 4.04
C ARG A 125 -15.44 0.24 3.04
N GLN A 126 -16.30 -0.77 2.97
CA GLN A 126 -16.15 -1.86 2.02
C GLN A 126 -16.32 -1.37 0.58
N ALA A 127 -17.30 -0.52 0.30
CA ALA A 127 -17.50 0.07 -1.02
C ALA A 127 -16.28 0.89 -1.48
N GLN A 128 -15.69 1.70 -0.58
CA GLN A 128 -14.47 2.45 -0.87
C GLN A 128 -13.24 1.52 -1.03
N ALA A 129 -13.17 0.42 -0.28
CA ALA A 129 -12.12 -0.58 -0.43
C ALA A 129 -12.15 -1.25 -1.81
N VAL A 130 -13.34 -1.60 -2.31
CA VAL A 130 -13.54 -2.14 -3.67
C VAL A 130 -13.11 -1.11 -4.71
N ARG A 131 -13.56 0.14 -4.59
CA ARG A 131 -13.14 1.22 -5.51
C ARG A 131 -11.63 1.41 -5.54
N LEU A 132 -10.98 1.45 -4.36
CA LEU A 132 -9.52 1.59 -4.28
C LEU A 132 -8.78 0.37 -4.85
N ARG A 133 -9.34 -0.84 -4.68
CA ARG A 133 -8.82 -2.05 -5.31
C ARG A 133 -8.83 -1.96 -6.82
N GLU A 134 -9.91 -1.49 -7.43
CA GLU A 134 -10.01 -1.32 -8.88
C GLU A 134 -8.95 -0.33 -9.41
N VAL A 135 -8.74 0.77 -8.69
CA VAL A 135 -7.70 1.75 -9.05
C VAL A 135 -6.30 1.14 -8.94
N LEU A 136 -6.04 0.37 -7.88
CA LEU A 136 -4.76 -0.34 -7.71
C LEU A 136 -4.52 -1.40 -8.81
N GLN A 137 -5.57 -2.13 -9.19
CA GLN A 137 -5.48 -3.11 -10.27
C GLN A 137 -5.16 -2.43 -11.60
N LYS A 138 -5.85 -1.35 -11.94
CA LYS A 138 -5.56 -0.54 -13.15
C LYS A 138 -4.14 -0.01 -13.13
N ALA A 139 -3.65 0.46 -11.98
CA ALA A 139 -2.26 0.92 -11.85
C ALA A 139 -1.25 -0.21 -12.15
N HIS A 140 -1.52 -1.44 -11.68
CA HIS A 140 -0.67 -2.60 -11.98
C HIS A 140 -0.73 -2.97 -13.48
N GLU A 141 -1.93 -2.99 -14.07
CA GLU A 141 -2.13 -3.25 -15.50
C GLU A 141 -1.41 -2.23 -16.39
N ASN A 142 -1.47 -0.94 -16.03
CA ASN A 142 -0.77 0.13 -16.73
C ASN A 142 0.75 -0.04 -16.64
N ALA A 143 1.28 -0.37 -15.45
CA ALA A 143 2.71 -0.64 -15.28
C ALA A 143 3.16 -1.81 -16.17
N GLU A 144 2.38 -2.89 -16.24
CA GLU A 144 2.65 -4.05 -17.10
C GLU A 144 2.53 -3.70 -18.60
N ALA A 145 1.58 -2.84 -18.98
CA ALA A 145 1.44 -2.37 -20.36
C ALA A 145 2.66 -1.57 -20.82
N VAL A 146 3.15 -0.62 -20.01
CA VAL A 146 4.36 0.18 -20.29
C VAL A 146 5.61 -0.71 -20.38
N LEU A 147 5.68 -1.73 -19.53
CA LEU A 147 6.78 -2.69 -19.55
C LEU A 147 6.80 -3.49 -20.86
N ARG A 148 5.63 -3.99 -21.31
CA ARG A 148 5.47 -4.74 -22.57
C ARG A 148 5.62 -3.88 -23.82
N GLY A 149 5.15 -2.63 -23.77
CA GLY A 149 5.13 -1.71 -24.91
C GLY A 149 6.48 -1.11 -25.28
N GLY A 150 7.52 -1.31 -24.48
CA GLY A 150 8.88 -0.94 -24.89
C GLY A 150 9.16 0.56 -25.00
N GLY A 151 8.61 1.39 -24.11
CA GLY A 151 9.00 2.81 -24.01
C GLY A 151 7.97 3.63 -23.27
N VAL A 152 8.41 4.47 -22.35
CA VAL A 152 7.71 5.73 -22.10
C VAL A 152 8.46 6.69 -23.00
N ASP A 153 7.79 7.25 -23.99
CA ASP A 153 8.32 8.37 -24.77
C ASP A 153 8.81 9.45 -23.79
N GLU A 154 9.99 9.99 -24.08
CA GLU A 154 10.65 11.07 -23.33
C GLU A 154 9.79 12.34 -23.24
#